data_AF-A0A7X2YYT9-F1
#
_entry.id   AF-A0A7X2YYT9-F1
#
_cell.length_a   1.000
_cell.length_b   1.000
_cell.length_c   1.000
_cell.angle_alpha   90.00
_cell.angle_beta   90.00
_cell.angle_gamma   90.00
#
_symmetry.space_group_name_H-M   'P 1'
#
loop_
_entity.id
_entity.type
_entity.pdbx_description
1 polymer ?
#
loop_
_entity_poly.entity_id
_entity_poly.type
_entity_poly.pdbx_seq_one_letter_code
_entity_poly.pdbx_strand_id
1 'polypeptide(L)' 'MDEQARQQEANFRYGLIAPLVSRKLDPGEQMALMREIVSHEYETPSGNADNLMLQDHQHFLFSLQQSNE' A
#
# COMPACT_ATOMS: atom_id res chain seq x y z
N MET A 1 -9.94 13.08 11.68
CA MET A 1 -8.53 13.17 11.28
C MET A 1 -8.36 14.38 10.40
N ASP A 2 -7.31 15.15 10.62
CA ASP A 2 -6.97 16.32 9.81
C ASP A 2 -6.80 15.92 8.33
N GLU A 3 -7.23 16.76 7.40
CA GLU A 3 -7.14 16.46 5.96
C GLU A 3 -5.68 16.22 5.54
N GLN A 4 -4.76 16.98 6.14
CA GLN A 4 -3.33 16.82 5.93
C GLN A 4 -2.81 15.45 6.40
N ALA A 5 -3.28 14.98 7.56
CA ALA A 5 -2.88 13.68 8.10
C ALA A 5 -3.38 12.54 7.21
N ARG A 6 -4.62 12.65 6.70
CA ARG A 6 -5.17 11.68 5.74
C ARG A 6 -4.40 11.66 4.43
N GLN A 7 -4.02 12.83 3.92
CA GLN A 7 -3.23 12.92 2.68
C GLN A 7 -1.82 12.34 2.85
N GLN A 8 -1.18 12.58 4.00
CA GLN A 8 0.14 12.01 4.30
C GLN A 8 0.08 10.49 4.40
N GLU A 9 -0.94 9.97 5.06
CA GLU A 9 -1.17 8.53 5.17
C GLU A 9 -1.44 7.90 3.79
N ALA A 10 -2.26 8.54 2.96
CA ALA A 10 -2.49 8.09 1.59
C ALA A 10 -1.20 8.07 0.77
N ASN A 11 -0.43 9.16 0.78
CA ASN A 11 0.84 9.27 0.05
C ASN A 11 1.85 8.20 0.48
N PHE A 12 1.93 7.94 1.79
CA PHE A 12 2.77 6.89 2.35
C PHE A 12 2.38 5.51 1.79
N ARG A 13 1.10 5.14 1.85
CA ARG A 13 0.61 3.86 1.32
C ARG A 13 0.82 3.73 -0.18
N TYR A 14 0.60 4.81 -0.94
CA TYR A 14 0.89 4.84 -2.37
C TYR A 14 2.38 4.61 -2.64
N GLY A 15 3.27 5.19 -1.85
CA GLY A 15 4.72 4.96 -1.97
C GLY A 15 5.10 3.49 -1.82
N LEU A 16 4.47 2.78 -0.87
CA LEU A 16 4.72 1.36 -0.62
C LEU A 16 4.26 0.47 -1.76
N ILE A 17 3.08 0.75 -2.32
CA ILE A 17 2.52 -0.06 -3.40
C ILE A 17 2.89 0.42 -4.80
N ALA A 18 3.59 1.55 -4.94
CA ALA A 18 3.98 2.12 -6.23
C ALA A 18 4.61 1.05 -7.16
N PRO A 19 5.51 0.16 -6.70
CA PRO A 19 6.08 -0.86 -7.57
C PRO A 19 5.08 -1.94 -8.04
N LEU A 20 3.93 -2.09 -7.37
CA LEU A 20 2.82 -2.98 -7.76
C LEU A 20 1.94 -2.38 -8.86
N VAL A 21 1.79 -1.05 -8.89
CA VAL A 21 0.87 -0.36 -9.81
C VAL A 21 1.58 0.38 -10.94
N SER A 22 2.87 0.67 -10.81
CA SER A 22 3.64 1.43 -11.80
C SER A 22 4.03 0.61 -13.03
N ARG A 23 3.92 -0.73 -12.96
CA ARG A 23 4.29 -1.64 -14.05
C ARG A 23 3.36 -2.86 -14.06
N LYS A 24 3.23 -3.49 -15.23
CA LYS A 24 2.63 -4.82 -15.32
C LYS A 24 3.59 -5.83 -14.72
N LEU A 25 3.13 -6.51 -13.68
CA LEU A 25 3.83 -7.62 -13.03
C LEU A 25 3.15 -8.91 -13.42
N ASP A 26 3.94 -9.97 -13.58
CA ASP A 26 3.37 -11.30 -13.64
C ASP A 26 2.74 -11.66 -12.28
N PRO A 27 1.70 -12.52 -12.23
CA PRO A 27 1.01 -12.83 -10.98
C PRO A 27 1.94 -13.34 -9.87
N GLY A 28 3.01 -14.07 -10.23
CA GLY A 28 4.02 -14.54 -9.28
C GLY A 28 4.89 -13.42 -8.72
N GLU A 29 5.30 -12.46 -9.55
CA GLU A 29 6.08 -11.30 -9.14
C GLU A 29 5.26 -10.37 -8.26
N GLN A 30 4.00 -10.14 -8.63
CA GLN A 30 3.06 -9.36 -7.83
C GLN A 30 2.89 -9.98 -6.44
N MET A 31 2.70 -11.30 -6.35
CA MET A 31 2.57 -12.01 -5.08
C MET A 31 3.86 -11.98 -4.25
N ALA A 32 5.03 -12.10 -4.88
CA ALA A 32 6.32 -12.03 -4.19
C ALA A 32 6.54 -10.64 -3.58
N LEU A 33 6.31 -9.59 -4.37
CA LEU A 33 6.44 -8.20 -3.93
C LEU A 33 5.41 -7.84 -2.86
N MET A 34 4.17 -8.33 -2.97
CA MET A 34 3.17 -8.17 -1.92
C MET A 34 3.60 -8.82 -0.60
N ARG A 35 4.13 -10.04 -0.63
CA ARG A 35 4.65 -10.70 0.57
C ARG A 35 5.80 -9.94 1.20
N GLU A 36 6.69 -9.41 0.37
CA GLU A 36 7.80 -8.57 0.83
C GLU A 36 7.28 -7.33 1.55
N ILE A 37 6.37 -6.56 0.94
CA ILE A 37 5.78 -5.36 1.54
C ILE A 37 5.09 -5.70 2.88
N VAL A 38 4.25 -6.73 2.93
CA VAL A 38 3.54 -7.11 4.17
C VAL A 38 4.47 -7.64 5.26
N SER A 39 5.60 -8.24 4.89
CA SER A 39 6.55 -8.78 5.87
C SER A 39 7.31 -7.71 6.66
N HIS A 40 7.30 -6.45 6.19
CA HIS A 40 7.98 -5.35 6.86
C HIS A 40 7.02 -4.57 7.76
N GLU A 41 7.51 -4.20 8.94
CA GLU A 41 6.88 -3.17 9.76
C GLU A 41 7.32 -1.81 9.26
N TYR A 42 6.36 -0.90 9.11
CA TYR A 42 6.66 0.46 8.69
C TYR A 42 6.23 1.46 9.75
N GLU A 43 7.06 2.49 9.93
CA GLU A 43 6.67 3.67 10.68
C GLU A 43 5.78 4.54 9.80
N THR A 44 4.50 4.62 10.15
CA THR A 44 3.56 5.52 9.47
C THR A 44 3.89 6.98 9.81
N PRO A 45 3.50 7.96 8.95
CA PRO A 45 3.62 9.38 9.27
C PRO A 45 2.93 9.79 10.58
N SER A 46 1.97 8.97 11.05
CA SER A 46 1.29 9.15 12.33
C SER A 46 2.10 8.66 13.55
N GLY A 47 3.30 8.10 13.34
CA GLY A 47 4.19 7.57 14.38
C GLY A 47 3.81 6.18 14.89
N ASN A 48 2.80 5.54 14.30
CA ASN A 48 2.43 4.18 14.64
C ASN A 48 3.20 3.22 13.73
N ALA A 49 3.95 2.29 14.33
CA ALA A 49 4.46 1.12 13.63
C ALA A 49 3.26 0.24 13.30
N ASP A 50 2.97 0.09 12.01
CA ASP A 50 1.84 -0.72 11.56
C ASP A 50 2.33 -1.83 10.65
N ASN A 51 1.76 -3.02 10.84
CA ASN A 51 2.00 -4.15 9.95
C ASN A 51 0.86 -4.16 8.93
N LEU A 52 1.22 -3.98 7.66
CA LEU A 52 0.24 -3.95 6.59
C LEU A 52 -0.29 -5.36 6.34
N MET A 53 -1.42 -5.72 6.94
CA MET A 53 -2.00 -7.06 6.77
C MET A 53 -2.45 -7.32 5.32
N LEU A 54 -2.28 -8.58 4.86
CA LEU A 54 -2.67 -9.02 3.50
C LEU A 54 -4.15 -8.73 3.15
N GLN A 55 -5.05 -8.74 4.14
CA GLN A 55 -6.49 -8.46 3.93
C GLN A 55 -6.76 -6.98 3.63
N ASP A 56 -6.12 -6.06 4.37
CA ASP A 56 -6.27 -4.62 4.14
C ASP A 56 -5.67 -4.21 2.79
N HIS A 57 -4.63 -4.93 2.33
CA HIS A 57 -3.99 -4.69 1.04
C HIS A 57 -4.83 -5.10 -0.18
N GLN A 58 -5.59 -6.19 -0.13
CA GLN A 58 -6.49 -6.52 -1.25
C GLN A 58 -7.56 -5.44 -1.43
N HIS A 59 -8.13 -4.97 -0.33
CA HIS A 59 -9.09 -3.86 -0.34
C HIS A 59 -8.44 -2.55 -0.81
N PHE A 60 -7.22 -2.26 -0.34
CA PHE A 60 -6.50 -1.06 -0.72
C PHE A 60 -6.11 -1.06 -2.20
N LEU A 61 -5.53 -2.14 -2.72
CA LEU A 61 -5.22 -2.29 -4.14
C LEU A 61 -6.49 -2.17 -5.00
N PHE A 62 -7.59 -2.80 -4.58
CA PHE A 62 -8.87 -2.68 -5.26
C PHE A 62 -9.37 -1.22 -5.27
N SER A 63 -9.27 -0.51 -4.14
CA SER A 63 -9.67 0.90 -4.04
C SER A 63 -8.85 1.82 -4.94
N LEU A 64 -7.57 1.51 -5.13
CA LEU A 64 -6.67 2.29 -5.97
C LEU A 64 -6.83 1.98 -7.45
N GLN A 65 -7.12 0.73 -7.80
CA GLN A 65 -7.44 0.35 -9.17
C GLN A 65 -8.73 1.02 -9.65
N GLN A 66 -9.74 1.16 -8.78
CA GLN A 66 -10.99 1.86 -9.10
C GLN A 66 -10.87 3.39 -9.10
N SER A 67 -9.83 3.97 -8.51
CA SER A 67 -9.59 5.42 -8.54
C SER A 67 -8.87 5.88 -9.81
N ASN A 68 -8.44 4.95 -10.66
CA ASN A 68 -7.72 5.20 -11.92
C ASN A 68 -8.58 4.92 -13.17
N GLU A 69 -9.90 4.74 -13.01
CA GLU A 69 -10.93 4.72 -14.06
C GLU A 69 -11.77 6.00 -14.02
#